data_AF-A0A2H1JX16-F1
#
_entry.id   AF-A0A2H1JX16-F1
#
_cell.length_a   1.000
_cell.length_b   1.000
_cell.length_c   1.000
_cell.angle_alpha   90.00
_cell.angle_beta   90.00
_cell.angle_gamma   90.00
#
_symmetry.space_group_name_H-M   'P 1'
#
loop_
_entity.id
_entity.type
_entity.pdbx_description
1 polymer ?
#
loop_
_entity_poly.entity_id
_entity_poly.type
_entity_poly.pdbx_seq_one_letter_code
_entity_poly.pdbx_strand_id
1 'polypeptide(L)'
;MQSGGVRVCRFEQPRPFHPRRLQAVLEAALGRDCWGRIVRSAGFAKLASRPYVTAHWDQAGTLLTLAPLTADPLPGDGAELLALGQDLAFIGIDLDEAGLCAALESAVLTDAELLDGPMAWLQYVDEFPAWDSARRG
;
A
#
# COMPACT_ATOMS: atom_id res chain seq x y z
N MET A 1 -6.60 12.95 32.30
CA MET A 1 -5.49 12.04 31.92
C MET A 1 -6.04 10.99 30.97
N GLN A 2 -6.41 11.40 29.75
CA GLN A 2 -7.06 10.48 28.80
C GLN A 2 -6.04 9.40 28.44
N SER A 3 -6.31 8.16 28.86
CA SER A 3 -5.49 7.01 28.53
C SER A 3 -5.48 6.88 27.00
N GLY A 4 -4.37 7.23 26.35
CA GLY A 4 -4.20 7.09 24.91
C GLY A 4 -4.41 5.62 24.54
N GLY A 5 -5.60 5.30 24.03
CA GLY A 5 -6.01 3.93 23.78
C GLY A 5 -5.31 3.40 22.54
N VAL A 6 -4.81 2.17 22.61
CA VAL A 6 -4.36 1.45 21.42
C VAL A 6 -5.58 1.13 20.57
N ARG A 7 -5.53 1.48 19.29
CA ARG A 7 -6.58 1.21 18.30
C ARG A 7 -5.99 0.38 17.17
N VAL A 8 -6.87 -0.40 16.55
CA VAL A 8 -6.59 -1.15 15.33
C VAL A 8 -7.56 -0.66 14.28
N CYS A 9 -7.07 -0.29 13.11
CA CYS A 9 -7.91 -0.02 11.95
C CYS A 9 -7.51 -0.93 10.80
N ARG A 10 -8.49 -1.23 9.93
CA ARG A 10 -8.27 -2.03 8.72
C ARG A 10 -8.65 -1.22 7.49
N PHE A 11 -7.86 -1.35 6.45
CA PHE A 11 -8.09 -0.75 5.14
C PHE A 11 -8.12 -1.84 4.09
N GLU A 12 -9.26 -1.97 3.41
CA GLU A 12 -9.49 -2.96 2.36
C GLU A 12 -9.95 -2.23 1.09
N GLN A 13 -9.25 -2.44 -0.02
CA GLN A 13 -9.58 -1.76 -1.27
C GLN A 13 -9.13 -2.60 -2.48
N PRO A 14 -10.03 -3.04 -3.39
CA PRO A 14 -9.63 -3.84 -4.55
C PRO A 14 -8.68 -3.11 -5.51
N ARG A 15 -8.67 -1.78 -5.54
CA ARG A 15 -7.89 -0.99 -6.51
C ARG A 15 -6.40 -0.91 -6.13
N PRO A 16 -5.47 -0.91 -7.11
CA PRO A 16 -4.06 -0.66 -6.84
C PRO A 16 -3.83 0.75 -6.28
N PHE A 17 -2.75 0.94 -5.53
CA PHE A 17 -2.25 2.27 -5.19
C PHE A 17 -1.54 2.91 -6.39
N HIS A 18 -1.76 4.21 -6.57
CA HIS A 18 -0.89 5.03 -7.42
C HIS A 18 0.42 5.29 -6.65
N PRO A 19 1.60 4.95 -7.21
CA PRO A 19 2.87 4.96 -6.46
C PRO A 19 3.18 6.33 -5.82
N ARG A 20 3.12 7.40 -6.62
CA ARG A 20 3.37 8.76 -6.14
C ARG A 20 2.39 9.24 -5.05
N ARG A 21 1.10 8.88 -5.16
CA ARG A 21 0.09 9.30 -4.16
C ARG A 21 0.27 8.52 -2.86
N LEU A 22 0.58 7.23 -2.94
CA LEU A 22 0.91 6.43 -1.76
C LEU A 22 2.14 6.99 -1.04
N GLN A 23 3.20 7.33 -1.78
CA GLN A 23 4.39 7.93 -1.19
C GLN A 23 4.07 9.23 -0.44
N ALA A 24 3.27 10.12 -1.02
CA ALA A 24 2.84 11.35 -0.35
C ALA A 24 2.07 11.08 0.96
N VAL A 25 1.20 10.07 0.98
CA VAL A 25 0.48 9.64 2.19
C VAL A 25 1.45 9.09 3.23
N LEU A 26 2.40 8.25 2.83
CA LEU A 26 3.42 7.69 3.73
C LEU A 26 4.32 8.76 4.34
N GLU A 27 4.77 9.73 3.55
CA GLU A 27 5.57 10.86 4.02
C GLU A 27 4.79 11.72 5.04
N ALA A 28 3.50 11.95 4.79
CA ALA A 28 2.62 12.65 5.73
C ALA A 28 2.42 11.85 7.02
N ALA A 29 2.23 10.53 6.93
CA ALA A 29 2.00 9.65 8.08
C ALA A 29 3.24 9.56 8.97
N LEU A 30 4.43 9.46 8.36
CA LEU A 30 5.69 9.30 9.07
C LEU A 30 6.25 10.63 9.61
N GLY A 31 5.99 11.75 8.93
CA GLY A 31 6.64 13.02 9.21
C GLY A 31 5.87 13.98 10.14
N ARG A 32 4.56 13.80 10.32
CA ARG A 32 3.71 14.84 10.95
C ARG A 32 2.72 14.34 12.01
N ASP A 33 2.74 13.05 12.38
CA ASP A 33 1.75 12.41 13.26
C ASP A 33 0.30 12.79 12.87
N CYS A 34 0.04 12.98 11.56
CA CYS A 34 -1.22 13.55 11.04
C CYS A 34 -2.47 12.78 11.46
N TRP A 35 -2.32 11.48 11.71
CA TRP A 35 -3.41 10.58 12.05
C TRP A 35 -3.15 9.85 13.36
N GLY A 36 -2.37 10.45 14.26
CA GLY A 36 -1.85 9.80 15.45
C GLY A 36 -0.58 8.99 15.17
N ARG A 37 -0.14 8.25 16.19
CA ARG A 37 1.12 7.49 16.11
C ARG A 37 0.84 6.05 15.69
N ILE A 38 1.24 5.69 14.47
CA ILE A 38 1.24 4.30 14.02
C ILE A 38 2.43 3.58 14.67
N VAL A 39 2.14 2.52 15.42
CA VAL A 39 3.14 1.68 16.09
C VAL A 39 3.55 0.52 15.18
N ARG A 40 2.57 -0.08 14.49
CA ARG A 40 2.79 -1.19 13.56
C ARG A 40 1.74 -1.12 12.45
N SER A 41 2.11 -1.54 11.25
CA SER A 41 1.14 -1.89 10.23
C SER A 41 1.64 -3.08 9.42
N ALA A 42 0.73 -3.87 8.89
CA ALA A 42 1.07 -5.07 8.14
C ALA A 42 -0.04 -5.43 7.15
N GLY A 43 0.33 -6.13 6.09
CA GLY A 43 -0.65 -6.67 5.14
C GLY A 43 -0.10 -6.81 3.73
N PHE A 44 -0.99 -6.64 2.76
CA PHE A 44 -0.70 -6.78 1.35
C PHE A 44 -1.07 -5.50 0.60
N ALA A 45 -0.22 -5.11 -0.33
CA ALA A 45 -0.46 -3.96 -1.18
C ALA A 45 -0.11 -4.24 -2.65
N LYS A 46 -0.82 -3.58 -3.56
CA LYS A 46 -0.49 -3.55 -5.00
C LYS A 46 -0.16 -2.14 -5.43
N LEU A 47 0.96 -1.99 -6.15
CA LEU A 47 1.34 -0.75 -6.82
C LEU A 47 0.94 -0.83 -8.29
N ALA A 48 0.28 0.20 -8.80
CA ALA A 48 -0.12 0.27 -10.20
C ALA A 48 1.08 0.14 -11.15
N SER A 49 2.23 0.75 -10.81
CA SER A 49 3.49 0.66 -11.56
C SER A 49 4.11 -0.74 -11.58
N ARG A 50 3.68 -1.63 -10.70
CA ARG A 50 4.17 -3.01 -10.56
C ARG A 50 2.98 -3.99 -10.59
N PRO A 51 2.19 -4.03 -11.68
CA PRO A 51 0.86 -4.66 -11.68
C PRO A 51 0.88 -6.19 -11.49
N TYR A 52 2.00 -6.83 -11.80
CA TYR A 52 2.19 -8.29 -11.75
C TYR A 52 2.83 -8.77 -10.45
N VAL A 53 2.90 -7.93 -9.43
CA VAL A 53 3.54 -8.27 -8.15
C VAL A 53 2.70 -7.76 -7.00
N THR A 54 2.44 -8.62 -6.04
CA THR A 54 1.86 -8.24 -4.75
C THR A 54 2.99 -7.92 -3.78
N ALA A 55 2.92 -6.79 -3.08
CA ALA A 55 3.87 -6.40 -2.06
C ALA A 55 3.40 -6.88 -0.68
N HIS A 56 4.33 -7.46 0.09
CA HIS A 56 4.19 -7.57 1.54
C HIS A 56 4.48 -6.20 2.16
N TRP A 57 3.51 -5.68 2.89
CA TRP A 57 3.61 -4.47 3.67
C TRP A 57 3.97 -4.84 5.11
N ASP A 58 5.08 -4.31 5.62
CA ASP A 58 5.46 -4.48 7.04
C ASP A 58 6.09 -3.18 7.56
N GLN A 59 5.45 -2.59 8.57
CA GLN A 59 5.90 -1.38 9.24
C GLN A 59 6.06 -1.63 10.73
N ALA A 60 7.19 -1.18 11.29
CA ALA A 60 7.39 -1.06 12.73
C ALA A 60 7.95 0.32 13.06
N GLY A 61 7.25 1.07 13.92
CA GLY A 61 7.59 2.46 14.19
C GLY A 61 7.58 3.28 12.90
N THR A 62 8.68 3.96 12.58
CA THR A 62 8.78 4.78 11.35
C THR A 62 9.32 4.02 10.14
N LEU A 63 9.74 2.77 10.32
CA LEU A 63 10.32 1.98 9.24
C LEU A 63 9.22 1.19 8.54
N LEU A 64 8.96 1.51 7.28
CA LEU A 64 8.11 0.74 6.38
C LEU A 64 8.96 -0.01 5.37
N THR A 65 8.67 -1.30 5.17
CA THR A 65 9.20 -2.12 4.09
C THR A 65 8.06 -2.57 3.19
N LEU A 66 8.26 -2.40 1.88
CA LEU A 66 7.44 -3.02 0.83
C LEU A 66 8.32 -4.05 0.13
N ALA A 67 8.10 -5.33 0.40
CA ALA A 67 8.87 -6.42 -0.21
C ALA A 67 8.01 -7.18 -1.23
N PRO A 68 8.56 -7.67 -2.34
CA PRO A 68 7.79 -8.44 -3.30
C PRO A 68 7.41 -9.81 -2.69
N LEU A 69 6.15 -10.18 -2.79
CA LEU A 69 5.72 -11.56 -2.59
C LEU A 69 5.81 -12.27 -3.93
N THR A 70 6.62 -13.33 -3.99
CA THR A 70 6.76 -14.17 -5.18
C THR A 70 5.54 -15.08 -5.32
N ALA A 71 4.45 -14.56 -5.84
CA ALA A 71 3.33 -15.36 -6.33
C ALA A 71 2.51 -14.54 -7.33
N ASP A 72 2.95 -14.49 -8.59
CA ASP A 72 1.99 -14.40 -9.69
C ASP A 72 2.42 -15.42 -10.76
N PRO A 73 1.69 -16.53 -10.93
CA PRO A 73 1.95 -17.46 -12.02
C PRO A 73 1.81 -16.75 -13.37
N LEU A 74 2.53 -17.25 -14.37
CA LEU A 74 2.56 -16.70 -15.73
C LEU A 74 1.15 -16.34 -16.25
N PRO A 75 1.01 -15.25 -17.01
CA PRO A 75 -0.28 -14.84 -17.59
C PRO A 75 -0.69 -15.85 -18.67
N GLY A 76 -1.43 -16.88 -18.26
CA GLY A 76 -1.97 -17.94 -19.13
C GLY A 76 -3.49 -17.99 -19.16
N ASP A 77 -4.16 -17.60 -18.07
CA ASP A 77 -5.61 -17.55 -17.97
C ASP A 77 -6.02 -16.24 -17.29
N GLY A 78 -6.75 -15.39 -18.00
CA GLY A 78 -7.01 -14.00 -17.61
C GLY A 78 -7.95 -13.80 -16.42
N ALA A 79 -7.71 -14.42 -15.26
CA ALA A 79 -8.69 -14.42 -14.16
C ALA A 79 -8.17 -14.16 -12.73
N GLU A 80 -6.86 -14.17 -12.41
CA GLU A 80 -6.43 -14.07 -10.99
C GLU A 80 -5.52 -12.89 -10.63
N LEU A 81 -5.21 -12.01 -11.59
CA LEU A 81 -4.34 -10.84 -11.38
C LEU A 81 -4.88 -9.79 -10.38
N LEU A 82 -6.07 -10.01 -9.81
CA LEU A 82 -6.82 -9.09 -8.96
C LEU A 82 -7.29 -9.69 -7.61
N ALA A 83 -6.95 -10.95 -7.30
CA ALA A 83 -7.57 -11.63 -6.15
C ALA A 83 -7.19 -11.05 -4.77
N LEU A 84 -6.11 -10.27 -4.69
CA LEU A 84 -5.72 -9.55 -3.47
C LEU A 84 -5.56 -8.08 -3.83
N GLY A 85 -6.57 -7.27 -3.51
CA GLY A 85 -6.44 -5.82 -3.49
C GLY A 85 -5.48 -5.37 -2.38
N GLN A 86 -5.71 -4.18 -1.86
CA GLN A 86 -5.10 -3.73 -0.62
C GLN A 86 -5.82 -4.39 0.55
N ASP A 87 -5.08 -5.00 1.46
CA ASP A 87 -5.57 -5.44 2.76
C ASP A 87 -4.50 -5.12 3.79
N LEU A 88 -4.72 -4.04 4.53
CA LEU A 88 -3.76 -3.46 5.45
C LEU A 88 -4.40 -3.32 6.83
N ALA A 89 -3.67 -3.70 7.86
CA ALA A 89 -4.02 -3.46 9.25
C ALA A 89 -3.02 -2.47 9.87
N PHE A 90 -3.52 -1.46 10.56
CA PHE A 90 -2.70 -0.49 11.29
C PHE A 90 -3.03 -0.57 12.78
N ILE A 91 -2.01 -0.45 13.61
CA ILE A 91 -2.08 -0.44 15.06
C ILE A 91 -1.41 0.85 15.53
N GLY A 92 -2.13 1.67 16.27
CA GLY A 92 -1.64 2.98 16.69
C GLY A 92 -2.23 3.49 17.99
N ILE A 93 -1.68 4.61 18.46
CA ILE A 93 -2.13 5.36 19.64
C ILE A 93 -2.72 6.68 19.15
N ASP A 94 -3.90 7.04 19.67
CA ASP A 94 -4.66 8.22 19.25
C ASP A 94 -4.89 8.27 17.73
N LEU A 95 -5.15 7.09 17.15
CA LEU A 95 -5.28 6.90 15.71
C LEU A 95 -6.55 7.57 15.18
N ASP A 96 -6.42 8.50 14.23
CA ASP A 96 -7.53 9.00 13.41
C ASP A 96 -7.76 8.03 12.25
N GLU A 97 -8.52 6.98 12.54
CA GLU A 97 -8.88 5.94 11.56
C GLU A 97 -9.53 6.52 10.30
N ALA A 98 -10.49 7.44 10.47
CA ALA A 98 -11.23 8.00 9.35
C ALA A 98 -10.31 8.83 8.45
N GLY A 99 -9.45 9.67 9.04
CA GLY A 99 -8.47 10.45 8.29
C GLY A 99 -7.44 9.57 7.57
N LEU A 100 -6.94 8.52 8.23
CA LEU A 100 -5.98 7.59 7.63
C LEU A 100 -6.59 6.80 6.47
N CYS A 101 -7.79 6.26 6.66
CA CYS A 101 -8.51 5.56 5.60
C CYS A 101 -8.78 6.49 4.42
N ALA A 102 -9.28 7.70 4.64
CA ALA A 102 -9.52 8.67 3.57
C ALA A 102 -8.22 9.05 2.82
N ALA A 103 -7.10 9.17 3.53
CA ALA A 103 -5.81 9.42 2.90
C ALA A 103 -5.37 8.24 2.02
N LEU A 104 -5.50 7.00 2.50
CA LEU A 104 -5.20 5.80 1.71
C LEU A 104 -6.16 5.66 0.51
N GLU A 105 -7.46 5.93 0.68
CA GLU A 105 -8.43 5.98 -0.43
C GLU A 105 -8.02 7.01 -1.49
N SER A 106 -7.53 8.19 -1.07
CA SER A 106 -7.04 9.20 -2.01
C SER A 106 -5.82 8.74 -2.81
N ALA A 107 -5.11 7.71 -2.35
CA ALA A 107 -3.94 7.15 -3.00
C ALA A 107 -4.24 6.00 -3.97
N VAL A 108 -5.46 5.43 -4.00
CA VAL A 108 -5.80 4.37 -4.96
C VAL A 108 -6.19 4.91 -6.34
N LEU A 109 -6.08 4.07 -7.37
CA LEU A 109 -6.48 4.45 -8.73
C LEU A 109 -7.94 4.91 -8.80
N THR A 110 -8.16 6.00 -9.52
CA THR A 110 -9.48 6.48 -9.94
C THR A 110 -10.07 5.55 -11.00
N ASP A 111 -11.35 5.71 -11.30
CA ASP A 111 -11.99 4.94 -12.38
C ASP A 111 -11.31 5.15 -13.74
N ALA A 112 -10.94 6.40 -14.04
CA ALA A 112 -10.27 6.74 -15.29
C ALA A 112 -8.90 6.06 -15.39
N GLU A 113 -8.06 6.17 -14.36
CA GLU A 113 -6.75 5.52 -14.35
C GLU A 113 -6.89 3.98 -14.39
N LEU A 114 -7.89 3.42 -13.71
CA LEU A 114 -8.13 1.97 -13.75
C LEU A 114 -8.49 1.50 -15.17
N LEU A 115 -9.23 2.31 -15.93
CA LEU A 115 -9.59 2.02 -17.33
C LEU A 115 -8.41 2.11 -18.29
N ASP A 116 -7.39 2.94 -18.01
CA ASP A 116 -6.17 3.03 -18.82
C ASP A 116 -5.37 1.72 -18.82
N GLY A 117 -5.51 0.94 -17.75
CA GLY A 117 -4.99 -0.42 -17.63
C GLY A 117 -3.46 -0.55 -17.42
N PRO A 118 -2.97 -1.79 -17.25
CA PRO A 118 -1.61 -2.06 -16.78
C PRO A 118 -0.50 -1.46 -17.64
N MET A 119 -0.69 -1.36 -18.96
CA MET A 119 0.32 -0.80 -19.87
C MET A 119 0.56 0.69 -19.64
N ALA A 120 -0.49 1.45 -19.29
CA ALA A 120 -0.34 2.85 -18.90
C ALA A 120 0.31 2.97 -17.52
N TRP A 121 -0.09 2.12 -16.57
CA TRP A 121 0.41 2.19 -15.20
C TRP A 121 1.92 1.92 -15.08
N LEU A 122 2.48 1.08 -15.95
CA LEU A 122 3.93 0.83 -16.04
C LEU A 122 4.74 2.12 -16.30
N GLN A 123 4.11 3.18 -16.80
CA GLN A 123 4.75 4.48 -17.04
C GLN A 123 4.65 5.43 -15.85
N TYR A 124 3.95 5.04 -14.77
CA TYR A 124 3.89 5.86 -13.57
C TYR A 124 5.24 5.97 -12.89
N VAL A 125 5.57 7.18 -12.44
CA VAL A 125 6.79 7.43 -11.68
C VAL A 125 6.71 6.69 -10.35
N ASP A 126 7.67 5.80 -10.14
CA ASP A 126 7.77 4.91 -8.99
C ASP A 126 9.09 5.17 -8.26
N GLU A 127 9.00 5.86 -7.12
CA GLU A 127 10.15 6.23 -6.29
C GLU A 127 10.37 5.23 -5.15
N PHE A 128 9.59 4.14 -5.08
CA PHE A 128 9.82 3.10 -4.09
C PHE A 128 11.11 2.34 -4.42
N PRO A 129 11.82 1.80 -3.41
CA PRO A 129 13.01 0.99 -3.64
C PRO A 129 12.77 -0.05 -4.73
N ALA A 130 13.72 -0.14 -5.65
CA ALA A 130 13.72 -1.21 -6.62
C ALA A 130 13.69 -2.52 -5.83
N TRP A 131 12.72 -3.38 -6.16
CA TRP A 131 12.81 -4.75 -5.70
C TRP A 131 13.95 -5.36 -6.46
N ASP A 132 15.10 -5.47 -5.78
CA ASP A 132 16.16 -6.32 -6.25
C ASP A 132 15.51 -7.70 -6.33
N SER A 133 15.20 -8.14 -7.55
CA SER A 133 14.96 -9.54 -7.86
C SER A 133 16.29 -10.26 -7.60
N ALA A 134 16.66 -10.33 -6.33
CA ALA A 134 18.02 -10.58 -5.88
C ALA A 134 18.33 -12.06 -6.06
N ARG A 135 18.84 -12.33 -7.25
CA ARG A 135 19.80 -13.37 -7.60
C ARG A 135 19.29 -14.79 -7.42
N ARG A 136 18.68 -15.31 -8.50
CA ARG A 136 18.93 -16.71 -8.87
C ARG A 136 20.43 -16.85 -9.15
N GLY A 137 21.17 -17.35 -8.17
CA GLY A 137 22.37 -18.16 -8.40
C GLY A 137 21.97 -19.60 -8.70
#